data_AF-A0A7X4K897-F1
#
_entry.id   AF-A0A7X4K897-F1
#
_cell.length_a   1.000
_cell.length_b   1.000
_cell.length_c   1.000
_cell.angle_alpha   90.00
_cell.angle_beta   90.00
_cell.angle_gamma   90.00
#
_symmetry.space_group_name_H-M   'P 1'
#
loop_
_entity.id
_entity.type
_entity.pdbx_description
1 polymer ?
#
loop_
_entity_poly.entity_id
_entity_poly.type
_entity_poly.pdbx_seq_one_letter_code
_entity_poly.pdbx_strand_id
1 'polypeptide(L)'
;MSKIAAIIGRILIALIFIFSGAGKLMDIGSTETMMVAAGMPSGLAIPAALFELIAGLCLAAGFMVRLVSALLIAFVALTILFFHAQIGDPMQRIAALKNLAIIGGLALAFAHSQMWSHYYAIRTERRGEVAARTSEDRVRDAELRAARAEARADALAHGTPTTVTAHHEPRTVVTDVNRDGIPEVRRRRRFFDW
;
A
#
# COMPACT_ATOMS: atom_id res chain seq x y z
N MET A 1 -1.00 14.24 9.19
CA MET A 1 -1.07 13.97 10.65
C MET A 1 -1.75 12.63 10.97
N SER A 2 -3.04 12.43 10.65
CA SER A 2 -3.79 11.20 11.01
C SER A 2 -3.15 9.86 10.56
N LYS A 3 -2.57 9.79 9.35
CA LYS A 3 -1.93 8.57 8.84
C LYS A 3 -0.69 8.13 9.64
N ILE A 4 0.14 9.08 10.06
CA ILE A 4 1.36 8.80 10.84
C ILE A 4 0.97 8.27 12.22
N ALA A 5 0.00 8.90 12.88
CA ALA A 5 -0.53 8.44 14.16
C ALA A 5 -1.11 7.02 14.07
N ALA A 6 -1.84 6.69 12.99
CA ALA A 6 -2.36 5.34 12.77
C ALA A 6 -1.26 4.28 12.59
N ILE A 7 -0.18 4.61 11.87
CA ILE A 7 0.98 3.72 11.71
C ILE A 7 1.68 3.50 13.05
N ILE A 8 1.94 4.57 13.80
CA ILE A 8 2.56 4.49 15.13
C ILE A 8 1.70 3.64 16.06
N GLY A 9 0.39 3.91 16.14
CA GLY A 9 -0.53 3.13 16.98
C GLY A 9 -0.51 1.64 16.63
N ARG A 10 -0.48 1.30 15.34
CA ARG A 10 -0.39 -0.09 14.88
C ARG A 10 0.91 -0.76 15.31
N ILE A 11 2.04 -0.06 15.18
CA ILE A 11 3.36 -0.58 15.59
C ILE A 11 3.39 -0.80 17.10
N LEU A 12 2.90 0.17 17.89
CA LEU A 12 2.85 0.06 19.35
C LEU A 12 2.01 -1.14 19.81
N ILE A 13 0.84 -1.36 19.20
CA ILE A 13 0.01 -2.54 19.50
C ILE A 13 0.73 -3.82 19.08
N ALA A 14 1.31 -3.85 17.88
CA ALA A 14 2.03 -5.01 17.36
C ALA A 14 3.22 -5.42 18.24
N LEU A 15 3.95 -4.45 18.80
CA LEU A 15 5.09 -4.70 19.69
C LEU A 15 4.70 -5.55 20.90
N ILE A 16 3.51 -5.34 21.48
CA ILE A 16 3.03 -6.12 22.63
C ILE A 16 2.95 -7.61 22.26
N PHE A 17 2.40 -7.92 21.09
CA PHE A 17 2.27 -9.30 20.60
C PHE A 17 3.62 -9.91 20.23
N ILE A 18 4.52 -9.12 19.63
CA ILE A 18 5.86 -9.61 19.25
C ILE A 18 6.65 -9.98 20.51
N PHE A 19 6.71 -9.10 21.52
CA PHE A 19 7.41 -9.37 22.76
C PHE A 19 6.75 -10.51 23.55
N SER A 20 5.42 -10.55 23.60
CA SER A 20 4.72 -11.62 24.31
C SER A 20 4.89 -12.98 23.63
N GLY A 21 4.74 -13.06 22.31
CA GLY A 21 4.93 -14.28 21.53
C GLY A 21 6.38 -14.79 21.57
N ALA A 22 7.36 -13.89 21.46
CA ALA A 22 8.77 -14.24 21.60
C ALA A 22 9.08 -14.76 23.02
N GLY A 23 8.53 -14.13 24.06
CA GLY A 23 8.67 -14.61 25.43
C GLY A 23 8.10 -16.02 25.64
N LYS A 24 6.93 -16.32 25.06
CA LYS A 24 6.33 -17.66 25.11
C LYS A 24 7.15 -18.72 24.36
N LEU A 25 7.86 -18.33 23.30
CA LEU A 25 8.76 -19.23 22.57
C LEU A 25 10.07 -19.50 23.31
N MET A 26 10.56 -18.54 24.10
CA MET A 26 11.75 -18.73 24.93
C MET A 26 11.49 -19.66 26.11
N ASP A 27 10.25 -19.66 26.63
CA ASP A 27 9.85 -20.51 27.75
C ASP A 27 8.51 -21.22 27.45
N ILE A 28 8.59 -22.19 26.55
CA ILE A 28 7.45 -23.02 26.15
C ILE A 28 6.98 -23.86 27.34
N GLY A 29 7.89 -24.32 28.20
CA GLY A 29 7.58 -25.19 29.34
C GLY A 29 6.69 -24.50 30.38
N SER A 30 7.01 -23.25 30.75
CA SER A 30 6.14 -22.50 31.68
C SER A 30 4.81 -22.13 31.04
N THR A 31 4.81 -21.77 29.75
CA THR A 31 3.59 -21.46 28.99
C THR A 31 2.65 -22.67 28.92
N GLU A 32 3.19 -23.86 28.63
CA GLU A 32 2.41 -25.10 28.57
C GLU A 32 1.85 -25.47 29.95
N THR A 33 2.65 -25.35 31.01
CA THR A 33 2.20 -25.58 32.38
C THR A 33 1.04 -24.65 32.74
N MET A 34 1.11 -23.37 32.35
CA MET A 34 0.06 -22.39 32.59
C MET A 34 -1.22 -22.72 31.81
N MET A 35 -1.10 -23.13 30.54
CA MET A 35 -2.25 -23.49 29.70
C MET A 35 -2.96 -24.75 30.20
N VAL A 36 -2.20 -25.76 30.61
CA VAL A 36 -2.76 -26.98 31.22
C VAL A 36 -3.46 -26.64 32.55
N ALA A 37 -2.86 -25.78 33.38
CA ALA A 37 -3.49 -25.29 34.61
C ALA A 37 -4.80 -24.51 34.35
N ALA A 38 -4.91 -23.84 33.20
CA ALA A 38 -6.13 -23.17 32.74
C ALA A 38 -7.16 -24.11 32.10
N GLY A 39 -6.90 -25.43 32.07
CA GLY A 39 -7.82 -26.45 31.53
C GLY A 39 -7.73 -26.65 30.02
N MET A 40 -6.70 -26.14 29.35
CA MET A 40 -6.48 -26.35 27.92
C MET A 40 -5.71 -27.65 27.65
N PRO A 41 -5.94 -28.31 26.49
CA PRO A 41 -5.13 -29.45 26.05
C PRO A 41 -3.64 -29.12 25.94
N SER A 42 -2.78 -30.11 26.22
CA SER A 42 -1.33 -30.00 26.04
C SER A 42 -0.95 -29.86 24.56
N GLY A 43 0.24 -29.32 24.30
CA GLY A 43 0.73 -29.06 22.93
C GLY A 43 0.21 -27.78 22.26
N LEU A 44 -0.67 -27.01 22.91
CA LEU A 44 -1.18 -25.74 22.37
C LEU A 44 -0.23 -24.55 22.56
N ALA A 45 0.79 -24.67 23.41
CA ALA A 45 1.72 -23.57 23.70
C ALA A 45 2.51 -23.10 22.46
N ILE A 46 3.05 -24.05 21.69
CA ILE A 46 3.82 -23.76 20.47
C ILE A 46 2.95 -23.07 19.40
N PRO A 47 1.79 -23.63 18.99
CA PRO A 47 0.96 -22.98 17.97
C PRO A 47 0.41 -21.64 18.44
N ALA A 48 0.07 -21.48 19.72
CA ALA A 48 -0.37 -20.20 20.27
C ALA A 48 0.74 -19.13 20.21
N ALA A 49 1.96 -19.49 20.63
CA ALA A 49 3.10 -18.57 20.62
C ALA A 49 3.52 -18.17 19.20
N LEU A 50 3.57 -19.15 18.27
CA LEU A 50 3.84 -18.87 16.86
C LEU A 50 2.75 -18.00 16.24
N PHE A 51 1.48 -18.31 16.49
CA PHE A 51 0.36 -17.53 16.01
C PHE A 51 0.46 -16.07 16.47
N GLU A 52 0.70 -15.86 17.77
CA GLU A 52 0.81 -14.52 18.35
C GLU A 52 1.98 -13.73 17.77
N LEU A 53 3.14 -14.35 17.63
CA LEU A 53 4.33 -13.72 17.06
C LEU A 53 4.12 -13.36 15.58
N ILE A 54 3.64 -14.29 14.77
CA ILE A 54 3.40 -14.09 13.34
C ILE A 54 2.31 -13.04 13.14
N ALA A 55 1.20 -13.13 13.88
CA ALA A 55 0.11 -12.16 13.80
C ALA A 55 0.59 -10.76 14.23
N GLY A 56 1.39 -10.64 15.28
CA GLY A 56 2.03 -9.39 15.69
C GLY A 56 2.91 -8.81 14.57
N LEU A 57 3.72 -9.65 13.91
CA LEU A 57 4.58 -9.22 12.81
C LEU A 57 3.78 -8.79 11.57
N CYS A 58 2.73 -9.54 11.21
CA CYS A 58 1.80 -9.17 10.13
C CYS A 58 1.09 -7.84 10.43
N LEU A 59 0.68 -7.63 11.69
CA LEU A 59 0.07 -6.38 12.13
C LEU A 59 1.06 -5.21 12.00
N ALA A 60 2.32 -5.38 12.42
CA ALA A 60 3.36 -4.36 12.25
C ALA A 60 3.61 -4.02 10.78
N ALA A 61 3.81 -5.04 9.95
CA ALA A 61 4.02 -4.93 8.50
C ALA A 61 2.82 -4.31 7.77
N GLY A 62 1.62 -4.39 8.36
CA GLY A 62 0.39 -3.92 7.74
C GLY A 62 -0.20 -4.91 6.73
N PHE A 63 0.19 -6.18 6.82
CA PHE A 63 -0.33 -7.23 5.97
C PHE A 63 -1.68 -7.72 6.51
N MET A 64 -2.71 -7.65 5.67
CA MET A 64 -4.06 -8.13 5.98
C MET A 64 -4.61 -7.69 7.35
N VAL A 65 -4.37 -6.42 7.71
CA VAL A 65 -4.65 -5.85 9.05
C VAL A 65 -6.06 -6.16 9.55
N ARG A 66 -7.09 -6.12 8.69
CA ARG A 66 -8.47 -6.45 9.11
C ARG A 66 -8.59 -7.89 9.61
N LEU A 67 -8.05 -8.86 8.88
CA LEU A 67 -8.13 -10.25 9.29
C LEU A 67 -7.29 -10.46 10.56
N VAL A 68 -6.04 -9.99 10.54
CA VAL A 68 -5.10 -10.15 11.66
C VAL A 68 -5.64 -9.51 12.93
N SER A 69 -6.20 -8.29 12.86
CA SER A 69 -6.81 -7.63 14.01
C SER A 69 -8.03 -8.40 14.52
N ALA A 70 -8.89 -8.95 13.66
CA ALA A 70 -10.03 -9.75 14.08
C ALA A 70 -9.60 -11.04 14.82
N LEU A 71 -8.61 -11.76 14.28
CA LEU A 71 -8.08 -12.95 14.95
C LEU A 71 -7.40 -12.61 16.28
N LEU A 72 -6.60 -11.54 16.33
CA LEU A 72 -5.96 -11.08 17.56
C LEU A 72 -6.99 -10.63 18.62
N ILE A 73 -8.10 -9.99 18.22
CA ILE A 73 -9.19 -9.65 19.13
C ILE A 73 -9.77 -10.93 19.76
N ALA A 74 -10.08 -11.93 18.94
CA ALA A 74 -10.60 -13.20 19.43
C ALA A 74 -9.59 -13.89 20.37
N PHE A 75 -8.31 -13.91 20.01
CA PHE A 75 -7.23 -14.47 20.83
C PHE A 75 -7.07 -13.77 22.18
N VAL A 76 -7.09 -12.44 22.21
CA VAL A 76 -6.99 -11.66 23.45
C VAL A 76 -8.24 -11.84 24.31
N ALA A 77 -9.43 -11.93 23.70
CA ALA A 77 -10.67 -12.20 24.43
C ALA A 77 -10.64 -13.58 25.11
N LEU A 78 -10.14 -14.61 24.42
CA LEU A 78 -9.93 -15.93 25.02
C LEU A 78 -8.91 -15.86 26.16
N THR A 79 -7.82 -15.11 25.99
CA THR A 79 -6.81 -14.92 27.06
C THR A 79 -7.41 -14.27 28.32
N ILE A 80 -8.34 -13.32 28.18
CA ILE A 80 -9.04 -12.73 29.32
C ILE A 80 -9.91 -13.79 30.01
N LEU A 81 -10.69 -14.56 29.23
CA LEU A 81 -11.63 -15.55 29.75
C LEU A 81 -10.93 -16.68 30.51
N PHE A 82 -9.82 -17.19 29.99
CA PHE A 82 -9.12 -18.34 30.59
C PHE A 82 -8.15 -17.94 31.71
N PHE A 83 -7.46 -16.80 31.61
CA PHE A 83 -6.36 -16.45 32.53
C PHE A 83 -6.67 -15.31 33.49
N HIS A 84 -7.76 -14.57 33.30
CA HIS A 84 -8.06 -13.37 34.10
C HIS A 84 -9.50 -13.37 34.66
N ALA A 85 -10.10 -14.55 34.82
CA ALA A 85 -11.47 -14.70 35.31
C ALA A 85 -11.62 -14.42 36.82
N GLN A 86 -10.53 -14.40 37.62
CA GLN A 86 -10.61 -14.13 39.05
C GLN A 86 -10.57 -12.61 39.30
N ILE A 87 -11.74 -11.98 39.14
CA ILE A 87 -11.96 -10.55 39.38
C ILE A 87 -11.68 -10.16 40.85
N GLY A 88 -11.54 -11.11 41.77
CA GLY A 88 -11.16 -10.85 43.16
C GLY A 88 -9.72 -10.31 43.32
N ASP A 89 -8.79 -10.75 42.49
CA ASP A 89 -7.38 -10.34 42.56
C ASP A 89 -7.15 -9.01 41.82
N PRO A 90 -6.66 -7.95 42.50
CA PRO A 90 -6.33 -6.68 41.87
C PRO A 90 -5.38 -6.80 40.68
N MET A 91 -4.42 -7.72 40.72
CA MET A 91 -3.43 -7.88 39.64
C MET A 91 -4.07 -8.46 38.38
N GLN A 92 -4.94 -9.48 38.53
CA GLN A 92 -5.68 -10.06 37.41
C GLN A 92 -6.66 -9.06 36.79
N ARG A 93 -7.33 -8.24 37.61
CA ARG A 93 -8.19 -7.16 37.10
C ARG A 93 -7.44 -6.17 36.22
N ILE A 94 -6.26 -5.72 36.65
CA ILE A 94 -5.45 -4.77 35.86
C ILE A 94 -5.00 -5.41 34.55
N ALA A 95 -4.58 -6.68 34.58
CA ALA A 95 -4.17 -7.39 33.37
C ALA A 95 -5.36 -7.65 32.40
N ALA A 96 -6.56 -7.93 32.92
CA ALA A 96 -7.78 -8.00 32.12
C ALA A 96 -8.11 -6.66 31.45
N LEU A 97 -8.05 -5.56 32.19
CA LEU A 97 -8.28 -4.21 31.67
C LEU A 97 -7.26 -3.83 30.60
N LYS A 98 -5.99 -4.19 30.79
CA LYS A 98 -4.94 -4.02 29.77
C LYS A 98 -5.31 -4.77 28.48
N ASN A 99 -5.70 -6.03 28.60
CA ASN A 99 -6.10 -6.84 27.44
C ASN A 99 -7.37 -6.29 26.76
N LEU A 100 -8.33 -5.75 27.54
CA LEU A 100 -9.51 -5.08 27.00
C LEU A 100 -9.14 -3.79 26.23
N ALA A 101 -8.20 -3.01 26.74
CA ALA A 101 -7.67 -1.84 26.04
C ALA A 101 -6.96 -2.23 24.71
N ILE A 102 -6.23 -3.34 24.70
CA ILE A 102 -5.61 -3.89 23.49
C ILE A 102 -6.68 -4.28 22.45
N ILE A 103 -7.78 -4.94 22.87
CA ILE A 103 -8.92 -5.23 22.00
C ILE A 103 -9.48 -3.94 21.37
N GLY A 104 -9.64 -2.87 22.17
CA GLY A 104 -10.07 -1.56 21.67
C GLY A 104 -9.12 -0.99 20.63
N GLY A 105 -7.81 -1.03 20.89
CA GLY A 105 -6.78 -0.61 19.92
C GLY A 105 -6.81 -1.42 18.62
N LEU A 106 -7.01 -2.74 18.71
CA LEU A 106 -7.15 -3.61 17.55
C LEU A 106 -8.45 -3.35 16.77
N ALA A 107 -9.55 -3.03 17.45
CA ALA A 107 -10.80 -2.67 16.81
C ALA A 107 -10.68 -1.36 16.02
N LEU A 108 -9.92 -0.39 16.53
CA LEU A 108 -9.55 0.81 15.79
C LEU A 108 -8.66 0.48 14.59
N ALA A 109 -7.66 -0.39 14.75
CA ALA A 109 -6.83 -0.84 13.63
C ALA A 109 -7.66 -1.57 12.55
N PHE A 110 -8.66 -2.35 12.95
CA PHE A 110 -9.63 -2.99 12.07
C PHE A 110 -10.49 -1.97 11.31
N ALA A 111 -10.99 -0.94 11.98
CA ALA A 111 -11.81 0.10 11.36
C ALA A 111 -11.00 0.97 10.38
N HIS A 112 -9.76 1.32 10.74
CA HIS A 112 -8.89 2.20 9.94
C HIS A 112 -8.14 1.49 8.80
N SER A 113 -8.15 0.16 8.74
CA SER A 113 -7.50 -0.60 7.67
C SER A 113 -8.36 -0.65 6.40
N GLN A 114 -8.49 0.51 5.76
CA GLN A 114 -9.03 0.67 4.39
C GLN A 114 -8.00 0.13 3.38
N MET A 115 -7.88 -1.20 3.30
CA MET A 115 -7.02 -1.90 2.35
C MET A 115 -7.42 -1.70 0.87
N TRP A 116 -8.46 -0.90 0.60
CA TRP A 116 -8.98 -0.67 -0.76
C TRP A 116 -8.60 0.68 -1.37
N SER A 117 -8.18 1.66 -0.56
CA SER A 117 -7.91 3.02 -1.07
C SER A 117 -6.61 3.10 -1.86
N HIS A 118 -5.59 2.28 -1.55
CA HIS A 118 -4.29 2.37 -2.23
C HIS A 118 -4.30 1.74 -3.64
N TYR A 119 -5.06 0.67 -3.86
CA TYR A 119 -5.18 0.05 -5.19
C TYR A 119 -5.99 0.93 -6.17
N TYR A 120 -6.99 1.66 -5.66
CA TYR A 120 -7.75 2.58 -6.50
C TYR A 120 -7.09 3.94 -6.68
N ALA A 121 -6.42 4.51 -5.67
CA ALA A 121 -5.76 5.82 -5.81
C ALA A 121 -4.75 5.84 -6.96
N ILE A 122 -3.94 4.78 -7.09
CA ILE A 122 -2.96 4.64 -8.17
C ILE A 122 -3.63 4.48 -9.55
N ARG A 123 -4.82 3.85 -9.62
CA ARG A 123 -5.58 3.72 -10.88
C ARG A 123 -6.36 4.98 -11.25
N THR A 124 -6.88 5.73 -10.29
CA THR A 124 -7.61 6.97 -10.54
C THR A 124 -6.68 8.09 -11.01
N GLU A 125 -5.47 8.19 -10.44
CA GLU A 125 -4.47 9.17 -10.86
C GLU A 125 -4.01 8.91 -12.30
N ARG A 126 -3.66 7.65 -12.64
CA ARG A 126 -3.28 7.30 -14.02
C ARG A 126 -4.41 7.50 -15.05
N ARG A 127 -5.67 7.28 -14.68
CA ARG A 127 -6.81 7.52 -15.58
C ARG A 127 -7.01 9.02 -15.85
N GLY A 128 -6.80 9.87 -14.84
CA GLY A 128 -6.83 11.33 -15.01
C GLY A 128 -5.70 11.83 -15.91
N GLU A 129 -4.48 11.35 -15.69
CA GLU A 129 -3.32 11.72 -16.51
C GLU A 129 -3.45 11.27 -17.97
N VAL A 130 -3.94 10.06 -18.23
CA VAL A 130 -4.15 9.55 -19.59
C VAL A 130 -5.27 10.32 -20.30
N ALA A 131 -6.34 10.66 -19.58
CA ALA A 131 -7.43 11.48 -20.14
C ALA A 131 -6.96 12.90 -20.50
N ALA A 132 -6.14 13.52 -19.65
CA ALA A 132 -5.54 14.83 -19.92
C ALA A 132 -4.62 14.80 -21.16
N ARG A 133 -3.70 13.83 -21.24
CA ARG A 133 -2.82 13.65 -22.41
C ARG A 133 -3.60 13.44 -23.70
N THR A 134 -4.65 12.61 -23.66
CA THR A 134 -5.50 12.37 -24.83
C THR A 134 -6.23 13.64 -25.29
N SER A 135 -6.55 14.56 -24.36
CA SER A 135 -7.17 15.85 -24.71
C SER A 135 -6.19 16.81 -25.38
N GLU A 136 -4.94 16.86 -24.88
CA GLU A 136 -3.86 17.65 -25.47
C GLU A 136 -3.51 17.17 -26.88
N ASP A 137 -3.44 15.85 -27.10
CA ASP A 137 -3.17 15.27 -28.42
C ASP A 137 -4.27 15.62 -29.43
N ARG A 138 -5.54 15.59 -29.02
CA ARG A 138 -6.67 15.97 -29.89
C ARG A 138 -6.66 17.45 -30.26
N VAL A 139 -6.28 18.33 -29.33
CA VAL A 139 -6.13 19.77 -29.59
C VAL A 139 -4.94 20.00 -30.53
N ARG A 140 -3.81 19.34 -30.28
CA ARG A 140 -2.62 19.39 -31.13
C ARG A 140 -2.90 18.96 -32.57
N ASP A 141 -3.65 17.87 -32.74
CA ASP A 141 -4.05 17.38 -34.06
C ASP A 141 -5.03 18.32 -34.76
N ALA A 142 -5.91 18.99 -34.01
CA ALA A 142 -6.81 20.00 -34.55
C ALA A 142 -6.05 21.25 -35.01
N GLU A 143 -5.08 21.73 -34.23
CA GLU A 143 -4.20 22.85 -34.58
C GLU A 143 -3.37 22.53 -35.83
N LEU A 144 -2.78 21.33 -35.92
CA LEU A 144 -2.02 20.90 -37.09
C LEU A 144 -2.91 20.79 -38.35
N ARG A 145 -4.18 20.39 -38.19
CA ARG A 145 -5.15 20.37 -39.30
C ARG A 145 -5.54 21.78 -39.75
N ALA A 146 -5.75 22.71 -38.81
CA ALA A 146 -6.03 24.11 -39.12
C ALA A 146 -4.84 24.78 -39.82
N ALA A 147 -3.63 24.63 -39.30
CA ALA A 147 -2.42 25.19 -39.89
C ALA A 147 -2.15 24.64 -41.31
N ARG A 148 -2.42 23.35 -41.56
CA ARG A 148 -2.32 22.77 -42.92
C ARG A 148 -3.39 23.31 -43.87
N ALA A 149 -4.59 23.59 -43.36
CA ALA A 149 -5.67 24.16 -44.16
C ALA A 149 -5.38 25.63 -44.53
N GLU A 150 -4.87 26.42 -43.58
CA GLU A 150 -4.42 27.79 -43.80
C GLU A 150 -3.25 27.85 -44.79
N ALA A 151 -2.20 27.03 -44.59
CA ALA A 151 -1.07 26.97 -45.51
C ALA A 151 -1.49 26.55 -46.93
N ARG A 152 -2.49 25.66 -47.06
CA ARG A 152 -3.05 25.27 -48.36
C ARG A 152 -3.87 26.40 -48.99
N ALA A 153 -4.62 27.15 -48.19
CA ALA A 153 -5.39 28.30 -48.66
C ALA A 153 -4.47 29.43 -49.13
N ASP A 154 -3.41 29.74 -48.39
CA ASP A 154 -2.40 30.74 -48.76
C ASP A 154 -1.65 30.33 -50.04
N ALA A 155 -1.29 29.05 -50.18
CA ALA A 155 -0.67 28.53 -51.40
C ALA A 155 -1.57 28.65 -52.64
N LEU A 156 -2.89 28.50 -52.46
CA LEU A 156 -3.89 28.68 -53.53
C LEU A 156 -4.15 30.16 -53.83
N ALA A 157 -4.09 31.04 -52.83
CA ALA A 157 -4.34 32.48 -52.97
C ALA A 157 -3.16 33.26 -53.59
N HIS A 158 -1.93 32.76 -53.43
CA HIS A 158 -0.72 33.49 -53.85
C HIS A 158 0.03 32.86 -55.04
N GLY A 159 -0.51 31.82 -55.67
CA GLY A 159 -0.02 31.28 -56.96
C GLY A 159 1.45 30.88 -56.99
N THR A 160 2.10 30.73 -55.84
CA THR A 160 3.53 30.46 -55.72
C THR A 160 3.68 29.17 -54.92
N PRO A 161 4.31 28.12 -55.48
CA PRO A 161 4.64 26.95 -54.69
C PRO A 161 5.73 27.37 -53.69
N THR A 162 5.31 27.73 -52.48
CA THR A 162 6.23 28.01 -51.38
C THR A 162 6.85 26.67 -50.97
N THR A 163 7.94 26.29 -51.64
CA THR A 163 8.90 25.35 -51.07
C THR A 163 9.43 25.99 -49.80
N VAL A 164 8.79 25.67 -48.68
CA VAL A 164 9.41 25.85 -47.37
C VAL A 164 10.55 24.85 -47.32
N THR A 165 11.72 25.25 -47.82
CA THR A 165 12.98 24.65 -47.40
C THR A 165 13.19 25.03 -45.95
N ALA A 166 12.43 24.39 -45.06
CA ALA A 166 12.88 24.21 -43.70
C ALA A 166 14.20 23.47 -43.84
N HIS A 167 15.31 24.13 -43.48
CA HIS A 167 16.54 23.42 -43.15
C HIS A 167 16.20 22.48 -41.99
N HIS A 168 15.73 21.28 -42.33
CA HIS A 168 15.42 20.23 -41.39
C HIS A 168 16.75 19.57 -41.05
N GLU A 169 17.47 20.16 -40.11
CA GLU A 169 18.46 19.39 -39.37
C GLU A 169 17.66 18.44 -38.46
N PRO A 170 17.65 17.11 -38.69
CA PRO A 170 16.85 16.21 -37.89
C PRO A 170 17.44 16.15 -36.47
N ARG A 171 16.89 16.94 -35.54
CA ARG A 171 17.22 16.87 -34.10
C ARG A 171 16.60 15.66 -33.40
N THR A 172 15.86 14.84 -34.14
CA THR A 172 15.17 13.65 -33.64
C THR A 172 15.41 12.48 -34.57
N VAL A 173 15.92 11.39 -34.01
CA VAL A 173 16.05 10.12 -34.71
C VAL A 173 14.78 9.33 -34.43
N VAL A 174 14.13 8.87 -35.49
CA VAL A 174 12.97 7.99 -35.43
C VAL A 174 13.48 6.58 -35.65
N THR A 175 13.45 5.77 -34.60
CA THR A 175 13.88 4.37 -34.64
C THR A 175 12.86 3.53 -33.91
N ASP A 176 12.40 2.47 -34.56
CA ASP A 176 11.64 1.42 -33.89
C ASP A 176 12.64 0.53 -33.12
N VAL A 177 12.92 0.92 -31.88
CA VAL A 177 13.93 0.28 -31.03
C VAL A 177 13.44 -1.10 -30.56
N ASN A 178 12.13 -1.28 -30.45
CA ASN A 178 11.53 -2.46 -29.82
C ASN A 178 10.83 -3.40 -30.82
N ARG A 179 10.81 -3.07 -32.11
CA ARG A 179 10.15 -3.80 -33.21
C ARG A 179 8.66 -4.03 -32.97
N ASP A 180 8.00 -3.09 -32.32
CA ASP A 180 6.55 -3.12 -32.09
C ASP A 180 5.76 -2.43 -33.21
N GLY A 181 6.46 -1.89 -34.23
CA GLY A 181 5.86 -1.19 -35.37
C GLY A 181 5.43 0.24 -35.05
N ILE A 182 5.73 0.74 -33.85
CA ILE A 182 5.39 2.10 -33.42
C ILE A 182 6.67 2.95 -33.47
N PRO A 183 6.74 3.99 -34.33
CA PRO A 183 7.94 4.81 -34.44
C PRO A 183 8.16 5.66 -33.17
N GLU A 184 9.20 5.34 -32.39
CA GLU A 184 9.61 6.14 -31.24
C GLU A 184 10.47 7.35 -31.68
N VAL A 185 10.14 8.54 -31.16
CA VAL A 185 10.85 9.79 -31.47
C VAL A 185 11.78 10.15 -30.31
N ARG A 186 13.09 9.96 -30.48
CA ARG A 186 14.09 10.31 -29.45
C ARG A 186 14.83 11.60 -29.80
N ARG A 187 14.85 12.55 -28.85
CA ARG A 187 15.65 13.78 -28.97
C ARG A 187 17.13 13.39 -28.92
N ARG A 188 17.90 13.75 -29.96
CA ARG A 188 19.32 13.43 -30.06
C ARG A 188 20.08 14.22 -28.97
N ARG A 189 20.37 13.58 -27.82
CA ARG A 189 21.23 14.18 -26.79
C ARG A 189 22.67 14.20 -27.34
N ARG A 190 23.24 15.39 -27.54
CA ARG A 190 24.69 15.51 -27.75
C ARG A 190 25.37 15.31 -26.40
N PHE A 191 26.49 14.60 -26.40
CA PHE A 191 27.26 14.18 -25.23
C PHE A 191 27.79 15.34 -24.34
N PHE A 192 27.63 16.61 -24.78
CA PHE A 192 28.21 17.79 -24.13
C PHE A 192 27.21 18.74 -23.43
N ASP A 193 25.92 18.39 -23.36
CA ASP A 193 24.93 19.20 -22.62
C ASP A 193 24.76 18.65 -21.18
N TRP A 194 25.65 19.07 -20.26
CA TRP A 194 25.50 18.93 -18.80
C TRP A 194 25.30 20.30 -18.17
#